data_AF-A0A1J9PIJ1-F1
#
_entry.id   AF-A0A1J9PIJ1-F1
#
_cell.length_a   1.000
_cell.length_b   1.000
_cell.length_c   1.000
_cell.angle_alpha   90.00
_cell.angle_beta   90.00
_cell.angle_gamma   90.00
#
_symmetry.space_group_name_H-M   'P 1'
#
loop_
_entity.id
_entity.type
_entity.pdbx_description
1 polymer ?
#
loop_
_entity_poly.entity_id
_entity_poly.type
_entity_poly.pdbx_seq_one_letter_code
_entity_poly.pdbx_strand_id
1 'polypeptide(L)'
;MTTLLDLPTDILSLLPLYFDNIETFTSAASTCRRLHSILSNTLPRTIFQLAAASAPTFFSPHPHFLLIAVAPQIRDWALGDEEKSCRLRSAFQGGIEGLYDFCVTDDSLKAGLTLNRIRNLYEARFTILNPLADKIDKMAGAQWYEAENFWSGGVSEPATVYTDTHRAAMQIIIYGELFGSSMRPFLEPNPSTDDPYLNASLPFFDLETRLDYIKYCVPEWVCRSYPGFEVLPVGPYSEQNRDDLPADQYALRHILTCRRWRRMWADAMAIVGPLFAEWDAEKGPWDEDPPGGEKEGVWKLKLFRDALQTMGLEGMQLVTLPVEKISPEVLKRARRMREQIEALEEPPASYIVGDRLKATVSKAPDPAQDVYVCMAPYWRSAET
;
A
#
# COMPACT_ATOMS: atom_id res chain seq x y z
N MET A 1 -54.99 -3.46 2.76
CA MET A 1 -53.73 -4.13 3.13
C MET A 1 -52.63 -3.10 2.99
N THR A 2 -51.93 -2.78 4.07
CA THR A 2 -50.73 -1.93 4.03
C THR A 2 -49.57 -2.76 3.48
N THR A 3 -48.94 -2.25 2.43
CA THR A 3 -47.76 -2.83 1.80
C THR A 3 -46.50 -2.14 2.32
N LEU A 4 -45.32 -2.75 2.13
CA LEU A 4 -44.03 -2.13 2.47
C LEU A 4 -43.88 -0.74 1.81
N LEU A 5 -44.40 -0.58 0.59
CA LEU A 5 -44.32 0.67 -0.15
C LEU A 5 -45.24 1.75 0.42
N ASP A 6 -46.15 1.43 1.34
CA ASP A 6 -46.99 2.44 2.00
C ASP A 6 -46.28 3.10 3.19
N LEU A 7 -45.11 2.60 3.60
CA LEU A 7 -44.33 3.18 4.69
C LEU A 7 -43.69 4.54 4.30
N PRO A 8 -43.54 5.48 5.26
CA PRO A 8 -42.82 6.73 5.04
C PRO A 8 -41.38 6.51 4.58
N THR A 9 -40.85 7.46 3.80
CA THR A 9 -39.47 7.42 3.30
C THR A 9 -38.45 7.28 4.42
N ASP A 10 -38.67 7.95 5.56
CA ASP A 10 -37.77 7.91 6.72
C ASP A 10 -37.70 6.53 7.38
N ILE A 11 -38.76 5.73 7.28
CA ILE A 11 -38.75 4.34 7.77
C ILE A 11 -38.07 3.43 6.75
N LEU A 12 -38.35 3.64 5.47
CA LEU A 12 -37.74 2.87 4.39
C LEU A 12 -36.23 3.11 4.26
N SER A 13 -35.74 4.30 4.63
CA SER A 13 -34.29 4.61 4.61
C SER A 13 -33.50 3.91 5.71
N LEU A 14 -34.17 3.37 6.74
CA LEU A 14 -33.55 2.57 7.80
C LEU A 14 -33.39 1.10 7.40
N LEU A 15 -34.07 0.62 6.35
CA LEU A 15 -34.00 -0.77 5.90
C LEU A 15 -32.58 -1.32 5.70
N PRO A 16 -31.61 -0.57 5.15
CA PRO A 16 -30.23 -1.04 5.00
C PRO A 16 -29.59 -1.56 6.28
N LEU A 17 -29.97 -1.03 7.45
CA LEU A 17 -29.44 -1.43 8.76
C LEU A 17 -29.89 -2.83 9.18
N TYR A 18 -30.92 -3.36 8.53
CA TYR A 18 -31.53 -4.65 8.82
C TYR A 18 -31.29 -5.69 7.71
N PHE A 19 -30.46 -5.37 6.72
CA PHE A 19 -30.04 -6.34 5.72
C PHE A 19 -28.79 -7.07 6.19
N ASP A 20 -28.74 -8.37 5.92
CA ASP A 20 -27.65 -9.22 6.36
C ASP A 20 -26.34 -8.90 5.63
N ASN A 21 -26.42 -8.50 4.35
CA ASN A 21 -25.25 -8.31 3.50
C ASN A 21 -25.53 -7.47 2.23
N ILE A 22 -24.48 -7.21 1.45
CA ILE A 22 -24.57 -6.35 0.26
C ILE A 22 -25.39 -6.95 -0.89
N GLU A 23 -25.53 -8.27 -0.94
CA GLU A 23 -26.33 -8.94 -1.96
C GLU A 23 -27.82 -8.70 -1.70
N THR A 24 -28.27 -8.94 -0.47
CA THR A 24 -29.65 -8.66 -0.05
C THR A 24 -30.01 -7.20 -0.30
N PHE A 25 -29.09 -6.28 0.03
CA PHE A 25 -29.24 -4.87 -0.27
C PHE A 25 -29.43 -4.60 -1.78
N THR A 26 -28.60 -5.19 -2.62
CA THR A 26 -28.64 -4.99 -4.08
C THR A 26 -29.90 -5.61 -4.69
N SER A 27 -30.30 -6.80 -4.24
CA SER A 27 -31.55 -7.46 -4.63
C SER A 27 -32.75 -6.60 -4.24
N ALA A 28 -32.80 -6.10 -3.00
CA ALA A 28 -33.87 -5.22 -2.53
C ALA A 28 -33.98 -3.94 -3.37
N ALA A 29 -32.85 -3.29 -3.66
CA ALA A 29 -32.77 -2.12 -4.52
C ALA A 29 -33.23 -2.39 -5.96
N SER A 30 -33.14 -3.64 -6.42
CA SER A 30 -33.51 -4.04 -7.79
C SER A 30 -34.99 -4.43 -7.93
N THR A 31 -35.75 -4.49 -6.85
CA THR A 31 -37.15 -4.96 -6.89
C THR A 31 -38.13 -3.92 -7.44
N CYS A 32 -38.00 -2.63 -7.06
CA CYS A 32 -38.88 -1.57 -7.53
C CYS A 32 -38.20 -0.19 -7.51
N ARG A 33 -38.73 0.75 -8.29
CA ARG A 33 -38.17 2.11 -8.42
C ARG A 33 -38.13 2.88 -7.10
N ARG A 34 -39.11 2.68 -6.21
CA ARG A 34 -39.17 3.37 -4.92
C ARG A 34 -38.04 2.90 -3.99
N LEU A 35 -37.85 1.59 -3.85
CA LEU A 35 -36.75 1.04 -3.06
C LEU A 35 -35.40 1.40 -3.68
N HIS A 36 -35.25 1.32 -5.01
CA HIS A 36 -34.05 1.78 -5.69
C HIS A 36 -33.69 3.23 -5.32
N SER A 37 -34.67 4.15 -5.41
CA SER A 37 -34.46 5.57 -5.12
C SER A 37 -34.16 5.88 -3.65
N ILE A 38 -34.65 5.05 -2.72
CA ILE A 38 -34.40 5.23 -1.29
C ILE A 38 -33.03 4.65 -0.94
N LEU A 39 -32.77 3.42 -1.36
CA LEU A 39 -31.53 2.70 -1.08
C LEU A 39 -30.31 3.32 -1.80
N SER A 40 -30.50 4.05 -2.91
CA SER A 40 -29.41 4.79 -3.55
C SER A 40 -28.79 5.87 -2.67
N ASN A 41 -29.51 6.34 -1.63
CA ASN A 41 -29.04 7.35 -0.67
C ASN A 41 -28.50 6.74 0.63
N THR A 42 -28.27 5.43 0.66
CA THR A 42 -27.74 4.73 1.84
C THR A 42 -26.37 5.28 2.22
N LEU A 43 -26.14 5.45 3.52
CA LEU A 43 -24.89 5.98 4.03
C LEU A 43 -23.71 5.07 3.65
N PRO A 44 -22.55 5.65 3.24
CA PRO A 44 -21.39 4.86 2.86
C PRO A 44 -20.91 3.88 3.93
N ARG A 45 -21.02 4.23 5.22
CA ARG A 45 -20.69 3.35 6.34
C ARG A 45 -21.55 2.07 6.35
N THR A 46 -22.85 2.21 6.12
CA THR A 46 -23.76 1.07 6.06
C THR A 46 -23.44 0.17 4.86
N ILE A 47 -23.12 0.74 3.70
CA ILE A 47 -22.68 -0.04 2.54
C ILE A 47 -21.36 -0.79 2.84
N PHE A 48 -20.42 -0.16 3.55
CA PHE A 48 -19.17 -0.81 3.95
C PHE A 48 -19.41 -1.98 4.91
N GLN A 49 -20.28 -1.81 5.91
CA GLN A 49 -20.69 -2.90 6.82
C GLN A 49 -21.38 -4.05 6.09
N LEU A 50 -22.26 -3.75 5.13
CA LEU A 50 -22.91 -4.76 4.29
C LEU A 50 -21.89 -5.48 3.39
N ALA A 51 -20.87 -4.77 2.90
CA ALA A 51 -19.78 -5.38 2.13
C ALA A 51 -18.88 -6.25 3.01
N ALA A 52 -18.61 -5.81 4.24
CA ALA A 52 -17.89 -6.56 5.25
C ALA A 52 -18.58 -7.89 5.58
N ALA A 53 -19.90 -7.87 5.76
CA ALA A 53 -20.70 -9.08 5.99
C ALA A 53 -20.70 -10.08 4.81
N SER A 54 -20.28 -9.64 3.61
CA SER A 54 -20.09 -10.49 2.42
C SER A 54 -18.62 -10.89 2.16
N ALA A 55 -17.69 -10.44 3.00
CA ALA A 55 -16.28 -10.84 2.92
C ALA A 55 -16.12 -12.11 3.76
N PRO A 56 -15.90 -13.27 3.12
CA PRO A 56 -14.81 -13.45 2.15
C PRO A 56 -15.26 -13.73 0.71
N THR A 57 -16.53 -14.05 0.48
CA THR A 57 -17.02 -14.58 -0.81
C THR A 57 -16.84 -13.61 -1.98
N PHE A 58 -17.20 -12.34 -1.79
CA PHE A 58 -17.17 -11.34 -2.88
C PHE A 58 -15.86 -10.53 -2.88
N PHE A 59 -15.34 -10.26 -1.70
CA PHE A 59 -14.22 -9.35 -1.50
C PHE A 59 -12.92 -10.08 -1.14
N SER A 60 -12.58 -11.08 -1.95
CA SER A 60 -11.31 -11.82 -1.84
C SER A 60 -10.13 -11.14 -2.56
N PRO A 61 -8.88 -11.33 -2.10
CA PRO A 61 -8.50 -11.90 -0.82
C PRO A 61 -8.90 -10.94 0.32
N HIS A 62 -9.62 -11.50 1.30
CA HIS A 62 -10.01 -10.79 2.51
C HIS A 62 -8.81 -10.69 3.47
N PRO A 63 -8.65 -9.61 4.25
CA PRO A 63 -9.40 -8.35 4.24
C PRO A 63 -8.83 -7.30 3.27
N HIS A 64 -7.68 -7.61 2.66
CA HIS A 64 -6.89 -6.72 1.82
C HIS A 64 -7.69 -5.97 0.75
N PHE A 65 -8.59 -6.65 0.05
CA PHE A 65 -9.35 -6.03 -1.03
C PHE A 65 -10.24 -4.89 -0.55
N LEU A 66 -10.93 -5.06 0.59
CA LEU A 66 -11.74 -3.99 1.18
C LEU A 66 -10.87 -2.87 1.77
N LEU A 67 -9.73 -3.22 2.37
CA LEU A 67 -8.79 -2.24 2.92
C LEU A 67 -8.25 -1.28 1.86
N ILE A 68 -7.92 -1.75 0.66
CA ILE A 68 -7.54 -0.86 -0.46
C ILE A 68 -8.61 0.20 -0.72
N ALA A 69 -9.89 -0.16 -0.58
CA ALA A 69 -10.99 0.72 -0.87
C ALA A 69 -11.07 1.92 0.10
N VAL A 70 -10.70 1.69 1.36
CA VAL A 70 -10.88 2.63 2.48
C VAL A 70 -9.56 3.21 3.01
N ALA A 71 -8.40 2.66 2.64
CA ALA A 71 -7.09 3.15 3.06
C ALA A 71 -6.87 4.67 2.87
N PRO A 72 -7.34 5.31 1.77
CA PRO A 72 -7.28 6.76 1.64
C PRO A 72 -8.02 7.51 2.77
N GLN A 73 -9.16 6.98 3.23
CA GLN A 73 -9.94 7.57 4.32
C GLN A 73 -9.23 7.40 5.67
N ILE A 74 -8.55 6.27 5.90
CA ILE A 74 -7.73 6.03 7.10
C ILE A 74 -6.60 7.06 7.16
N ARG A 75 -5.89 7.24 6.05
CA ARG A 75 -4.84 8.24 5.91
C ARG A 75 -5.38 9.63 6.21
N ASP A 76 -6.43 10.05 5.51
CA ASP A 76 -6.95 11.42 5.63
C ASP A 76 -7.52 11.69 7.03
N TRP A 77 -7.96 10.66 7.74
CA TRP A 77 -8.39 10.74 9.12
C TRP A 77 -7.23 10.92 10.10
N ALA A 78 -6.14 10.16 9.96
CA ALA A 78 -5.02 10.16 10.92
C ALA A 78 -3.92 11.19 10.63
N LEU A 79 -3.69 11.55 9.36
CA LEU A 79 -2.55 12.36 8.97
C LEU A 79 -2.59 13.76 9.59
N GLY A 80 -1.53 14.13 10.32
CA GLY A 80 -1.41 15.42 11.00
C GLY A 80 -2.11 15.48 12.36
N ASP A 81 -2.64 14.36 12.85
CA ASP A 81 -3.28 14.24 14.17
C ASP A 81 -2.61 13.12 14.97
N GLU A 82 -1.90 13.49 16.04
CA GLU A 82 -1.09 12.58 16.85
C GLU A 82 -1.93 11.53 17.57
N GLU A 83 -3.10 11.92 18.11
CA GLU A 83 -3.98 11.00 18.82
C GLU A 83 -4.53 9.94 17.87
N LYS A 84 -4.99 10.37 16.69
CA LYS A 84 -5.49 9.45 15.66
C LYS A 84 -4.38 8.57 15.08
N SER A 85 -3.19 9.11 14.90
CA SER A 85 -2.02 8.33 14.46
C SER A 85 -1.64 7.25 15.48
N CYS A 86 -1.64 7.57 16.78
CA CYS A 86 -1.42 6.61 17.85
C CYS A 86 -2.48 5.49 17.87
N ARG A 87 -3.75 5.86 17.66
CA ARG A 87 -4.85 4.89 17.53
C ARG A 87 -4.70 4.00 16.29
N LEU A 88 -4.29 4.57 15.16
CA LEU A 88 -3.99 3.81 13.95
C LEU A 88 -2.83 2.81 14.17
N ARG A 89 -1.75 3.23 14.82
CA ARG A 89 -0.64 2.35 15.19
C ARG A 89 -1.10 1.22 16.11
N SER A 90 -1.98 1.51 17.06
CA SER A 90 -2.59 0.51 17.93
C SER A 90 -3.45 -0.49 17.14
N ALA A 91 -4.17 -0.03 16.11
CA ALA A 91 -4.92 -0.92 15.22
C ALA A 91 -3.98 -1.82 14.39
N PHE A 92 -2.84 -1.29 13.90
CA PHE A 92 -1.85 -2.09 13.19
C PHE A 92 -1.35 -3.27 14.03
N GLN A 93 -1.20 -3.12 15.35
CA GLN A 93 -0.74 -4.19 16.24
C GLN A 93 -1.64 -5.44 16.24
N GLY A 94 -2.91 -5.32 15.85
CA GLY A 94 -3.82 -6.46 15.62
C GLY A 94 -3.60 -7.16 14.27
N GLY A 95 -2.61 -6.74 13.50
CA GLY A 95 -2.34 -7.19 12.14
C GLY A 95 -3.30 -6.62 11.11
N ILE A 96 -3.32 -7.23 9.92
CA ILE A 96 -4.19 -6.78 8.83
C ILE A 96 -5.68 -6.91 9.20
N GLU A 97 -6.04 -7.93 10.00
CA GLU A 97 -7.38 -8.10 10.55
C GLU A 97 -7.71 -7.01 11.57
N GLY A 98 -6.77 -6.68 12.48
CA GLY A 98 -6.96 -5.57 13.42
C GLY A 98 -7.18 -4.22 12.74
N LEU A 99 -6.45 -3.95 11.64
CA LEU A 99 -6.67 -2.77 10.82
C LEU A 99 -8.05 -2.80 10.14
N TYR A 100 -8.49 -3.96 9.67
CA TYR A 100 -9.80 -4.14 9.05
C TYR A 100 -10.94 -3.94 10.06
N ASP A 101 -10.85 -4.58 11.23
CA ASP A 101 -11.82 -4.45 12.32
C ASP A 101 -11.93 -2.99 12.77
N PHE A 102 -10.79 -2.29 12.87
CA PHE A 102 -10.76 -0.86 13.14
C PHE A 102 -11.56 -0.06 12.10
N CYS A 103 -11.43 -0.39 10.81
CA CYS A 103 -12.22 0.26 9.75
C CYS A 103 -13.73 0.00 9.88
N VAL A 104 -14.12 -1.22 10.25
CA VAL A 104 -15.52 -1.62 10.32
C VAL A 104 -16.22 -1.07 11.56
N THR A 105 -15.51 -1.05 12.70
CA THR A 105 -16.12 -0.83 14.02
C THR A 105 -15.94 0.60 14.54
N ASP A 106 -14.88 1.30 14.16
CA ASP A 106 -14.57 2.60 14.74
C ASP A 106 -15.54 3.71 14.27
N ASP A 107 -16.33 4.26 15.18
CA ASP A 107 -17.31 5.32 14.91
C ASP A 107 -16.67 6.67 14.54
N SER A 108 -15.42 6.92 14.97
CA SER A 108 -14.74 8.19 14.73
C SER A 108 -14.12 8.27 13.33
N LEU A 109 -13.65 7.15 12.79
CA LEU A 109 -13.09 7.06 11.44
C LEU A 109 -14.17 7.25 10.36
N LYS A 110 -15.39 6.76 10.62
CA LYS A 110 -16.52 6.79 9.65
C LYS A 110 -16.15 6.25 8.27
N ALA A 111 -15.28 5.23 8.21
CA ALA A 111 -14.93 4.58 6.96
C ALA A 111 -16.19 4.10 6.24
N GLY A 112 -16.25 4.36 4.95
CA GLY A 112 -17.44 4.09 4.16
C GLY A 112 -17.10 3.75 2.72
N LEU A 113 -18.07 3.12 2.06
CA LEU A 113 -17.95 2.68 0.69
C LEU A 113 -19.19 3.07 -0.09
N THR A 114 -19.03 3.47 -1.34
CA THR A 114 -20.17 3.68 -2.24
C THR A 114 -20.27 2.51 -3.21
N LEU A 115 -21.47 2.21 -3.73
CA LEU A 115 -21.62 1.20 -4.79
C LEU A 115 -20.76 1.53 -6.02
N ASN A 116 -20.57 2.81 -6.33
CA ASN A 116 -19.69 3.23 -7.41
C ASN A 116 -18.22 2.88 -7.12
N ARG A 117 -17.76 3.12 -5.89
CA ARG A 117 -16.40 2.73 -5.49
C ARG A 117 -16.21 1.22 -5.52
N ILE A 118 -17.22 0.44 -5.12
CA ILE A 118 -17.21 -1.03 -5.28
C ILE A 118 -17.00 -1.40 -6.75
N ARG A 119 -17.83 -0.87 -7.67
CA ARG A 119 -17.71 -1.15 -9.11
C ARG A 119 -16.33 -0.80 -9.66
N ASN A 120 -15.82 0.39 -9.33
CA ASN A 120 -14.49 0.83 -9.77
C ASN A 120 -13.39 -0.09 -9.24
N LEU A 121 -13.50 -0.57 -8.01
CA LEU A 121 -12.53 -1.49 -7.43
C LEU A 121 -12.60 -2.89 -8.08
N TYR A 122 -13.80 -3.37 -8.42
CA TYR A 122 -13.96 -4.59 -9.21
C TYR A 122 -13.37 -4.47 -10.61
N GLU A 123 -13.55 -3.34 -11.28
CA GLU A 123 -12.89 -3.07 -12.56
C GLU A 123 -11.36 -3.06 -12.40
N ALA A 124 -10.86 -2.36 -11.38
CA ALA A 124 -9.44 -2.32 -11.05
C ALA A 124 -8.86 -3.71 -10.72
N ARG A 125 -9.69 -4.66 -10.24
CA ARG A 125 -9.25 -6.05 -10.05
C ARG A 125 -8.72 -6.64 -11.36
N PHE A 126 -9.43 -6.43 -12.47
CA PHE A 126 -9.06 -7.00 -13.77
C PHE A 126 -8.03 -6.17 -14.52
N THR A 127 -8.03 -4.85 -14.34
CA THR A 127 -7.17 -3.94 -15.12
C THR A 127 -5.84 -3.62 -14.43
N ILE A 128 -5.77 -3.75 -13.10
CA ILE A 128 -4.60 -3.36 -12.31
C ILE A 128 -4.14 -4.52 -11.40
N LEU A 129 -5.00 -5.02 -10.51
CA LEU A 129 -4.57 -5.98 -9.48
C LEU A 129 -4.12 -7.32 -10.07
N ASN A 130 -4.90 -7.92 -10.97
CA ASN A 130 -4.55 -9.20 -11.59
C ASN A 130 -3.29 -9.09 -12.47
N PRO A 131 -3.15 -8.08 -13.36
CA PRO A 131 -1.92 -7.87 -14.10
C PRO A 131 -0.70 -7.61 -13.21
N LEU A 132 -0.86 -6.89 -12.10
CA LEU A 132 0.22 -6.67 -11.14
C LEU A 132 0.60 -7.97 -10.44
N ALA A 133 -0.38 -8.77 -10.01
CA ALA A 133 -0.15 -10.08 -9.42
C ALA A 133 0.57 -11.02 -10.38
N ASP A 134 0.22 -11.04 -11.68
CA ASP A 134 0.93 -11.82 -12.72
C ASP A 134 2.38 -11.35 -12.90
N LYS A 135 2.65 -10.04 -12.81
CA LYS A 135 4.02 -9.51 -12.84
C LYS A 135 4.81 -9.95 -11.62
N ILE A 136 4.20 -9.94 -10.43
CA ILE A 136 4.80 -10.42 -9.17
C ILE A 136 5.00 -11.95 -9.20
N ASP A 137 4.11 -12.70 -9.82
CA ASP A 137 4.22 -14.17 -9.95
C ASP A 137 5.53 -14.57 -10.65
N LYS A 138 5.92 -13.78 -11.65
CA LYS A 138 7.18 -13.92 -12.38
C LYS A 138 8.41 -13.36 -11.63
N MET A 139 8.27 -12.97 -10.37
CA MET A 139 9.34 -12.48 -9.49
C MET A 139 9.44 -13.32 -8.21
N ALA A 140 8.31 -13.76 -7.66
CA ALA A 140 8.24 -14.35 -6.32
C ALA A 140 7.10 -15.37 -6.16
N GLY A 141 6.45 -15.81 -7.25
CA GLY A 141 5.33 -16.75 -7.21
C GLY A 141 5.62 -18.10 -7.89
N ALA A 142 4.58 -18.81 -8.31
CA ALA A 142 4.70 -20.11 -8.96
C ALA A 142 5.41 -20.01 -10.32
N GLN A 143 5.04 -19.03 -11.16
CA GLN A 143 5.66 -18.83 -12.47
C GLN A 143 7.16 -18.54 -12.38
N TRP A 144 7.62 -17.96 -11.27
CA TRP A 144 9.05 -17.74 -11.03
C TRP A 144 9.83 -19.05 -10.97
N TYR A 145 9.33 -20.04 -10.24
CA TYR A 145 9.98 -21.35 -10.12
C TYR A 145 9.89 -22.22 -11.38
N GLU A 146 8.92 -21.95 -12.25
CA GLU A 146 8.72 -22.66 -13.51
C GLU A 146 9.69 -22.21 -14.62
N ALA A 147 10.50 -21.18 -14.38
CA ALA A 147 11.46 -20.70 -15.37
C ALA A 147 12.51 -21.78 -15.71
N GLU A 148 12.70 -22.03 -17.01
CA GLU A 148 13.72 -22.97 -17.49
C GLU A 148 15.10 -22.57 -16.98
N ASN A 149 15.90 -23.56 -16.56
CA ASN A 149 17.25 -23.34 -16.05
C ASN A 149 17.31 -22.35 -14.87
N PHE A 150 16.28 -22.32 -14.01
CA PHE A 150 16.18 -21.40 -12.86
C PHE A 150 17.49 -21.24 -12.07
N TRP A 151 18.08 -22.34 -11.59
CA TRP A 151 19.35 -22.33 -10.85
C TRP A 151 20.60 -22.24 -11.73
N SER A 152 20.44 -22.28 -13.05
CA SER A 152 21.52 -22.36 -14.06
C SER A 152 21.53 -21.15 -15.00
N GLY A 153 21.11 -19.99 -14.52
CA GLY A 153 21.17 -18.71 -15.25
C GLY A 153 19.95 -18.38 -16.11
N GLY A 154 18.86 -19.15 -16.01
CA GLY A 154 17.59 -18.85 -16.65
C GLY A 154 16.85 -17.64 -16.06
N VAL A 155 17.22 -17.25 -14.83
CA VAL A 155 16.73 -16.04 -14.17
C VAL A 155 17.88 -15.19 -13.64
N SER A 156 17.66 -13.88 -13.51
CA SER A 156 18.70 -12.93 -13.10
C SER A 156 19.12 -13.07 -11.64
N GLU A 157 18.20 -13.47 -10.76
CA GLU A 157 18.37 -13.41 -9.30
C GLU A 157 17.69 -14.64 -8.65
N PRO A 158 18.13 -15.88 -8.94
CA PRO A 158 17.48 -17.08 -8.42
C PRO A 158 17.46 -17.05 -6.89
N ALA A 159 16.26 -17.14 -6.33
CA ALA A 159 16.03 -17.08 -4.89
C ALA A 159 14.85 -17.99 -4.54
N THR A 160 14.92 -18.64 -3.38
CA THR A 160 13.84 -19.45 -2.84
C THR A 160 12.79 -18.55 -2.17
N VAL A 161 12.07 -17.78 -2.99
CA VAL A 161 11.01 -16.85 -2.57
C VAL A 161 9.68 -17.36 -3.11
N TYR A 162 8.70 -17.60 -2.24
CA TYR A 162 7.32 -17.94 -2.63
C TYR A 162 6.34 -17.07 -1.87
N THR A 163 5.38 -16.47 -2.56
CA THR A 163 4.32 -15.64 -1.95
C THR A 163 2.99 -15.81 -2.66
N ASP A 164 1.91 -15.51 -1.94
CA ASP A 164 0.62 -15.24 -2.57
C ASP A 164 0.72 -13.89 -3.30
N THR A 165 0.70 -13.96 -4.63
CA THR A 165 0.97 -12.81 -5.50
C THR A 165 -0.12 -11.75 -5.42
N HIS A 166 -1.37 -12.15 -5.15
CA HIS A 166 -2.48 -11.22 -4.94
C HIS A 166 -2.34 -10.52 -3.58
N ARG A 167 -1.99 -11.24 -2.52
CA ARG A 167 -1.71 -10.66 -1.20
C ARG A 167 -0.58 -9.64 -1.28
N ALA A 168 0.55 -10.02 -1.89
CA ALA A 168 1.70 -9.13 -2.06
C ALA A 168 1.34 -7.86 -2.85
N ALA A 169 0.62 -7.99 -3.98
CA ALA A 169 0.14 -6.85 -4.75
C ALA A 169 -0.71 -5.89 -3.89
N MET A 170 -1.61 -6.44 -3.08
CA MET A 170 -2.48 -5.63 -2.23
C MET A 170 -1.74 -4.99 -1.06
N GLN A 171 -0.77 -5.68 -0.44
CA GLN A 171 0.07 -5.10 0.62
C GLN A 171 0.88 -3.89 0.11
N ILE A 172 1.42 -3.97 -1.11
CA ILE A 172 2.12 -2.85 -1.76
C ILE A 172 1.17 -1.67 -2.00
N ILE A 173 -0.05 -1.95 -2.49
CA ILE A 173 -1.05 -0.90 -2.77
C ILE A 173 -1.56 -0.28 -1.47
N ILE A 174 -1.88 -1.06 -0.44
CA ILE A 174 -2.34 -0.55 0.86
C ILE A 174 -1.27 0.37 1.47
N TYR A 175 0.01 -0.04 1.43
CA TYR A 175 1.11 0.83 1.86
C TYR A 175 1.09 2.18 1.11
N GLY A 176 0.96 2.15 -0.22
CA GLY A 176 0.87 3.36 -1.03
C GLY A 176 -0.34 4.24 -0.69
N GLU A 177 -1.53 3.64 -0.55
CA GLU A 177 -2.75 4.38 -0.20
C GLU A 177 -2.68 5.03 1.19
N LEU A 178 -2.05 4.35 2.16
CA LEU A 178 -1.84 4.87 3.52
C LEU A 178 -0.78 5.97 3.57
N PHE A 179 0.39 5.73 2.98
CA PHE A 179 1.57 6.57 3.22
C PHE A 179 1.93 7.51 2.07
N GLY A 180 1.32 7.38 0.88
CA GLY A 180 1.67 8.17 -0.30
C GLY A 180 1.56 9.67 -0.13
N SER A 181 0.59 10.17 0.65
CA SER A 181 0.52 11.62 0.95
C SER A 181 1.70 12.13 1.77
N SER A 182 2.37 11.25 2.52
CA SER A 182 3.59 11.58 3.27
C SER A 182 4.79 11.83 2.35
N MET A 183 4.69 11.56 1.04
CA MET A 183 5.71 11.94 0.06
C MET A 183 5.68 13.45 -0.21
N ARG A 184 4.50 14.09 -0.11
CA ARG A 184 4.27 15.47 -0.52
C ARG A 184 5.18 16.52 0.17
N PRO A 185 5.41 16.48 1.50
CA PRO A 185 6.26 17.47 2.16
C PRO A 185 7.71 17.46 1.66
N PHE A 186 8.17 16.33 1.12
CA PHE A 186 9.53 16.17 0.58
C PHE A 186 9.64 16.60 -0.89
N LEU A 187 8.53 16.60 -1.63
CA LEU A 187 8.46 17.08 -3.01
C LEU A 187 8.06 18.57 -3.10
N GLU A 188 7.49 19.11 -2.03
CA GLU A 188 7.04 20.51 -1.91
C GLU A 188 7.65 21.18 -0.66
N PRO A 189 8.98 21.32 -0.55
CA PRO A 189 9.62 21.83 0.66
C PRO A 189 9.28 23.30 0.95
N ASN A 190 8.90 24.08 -0.07
CA ASN A 190 8.44 25.45 0.07
C ASN A 190 6.94 25.54 -0.30
N PRO A 191 6.01 25.53 0.68
CA PRO A 191 4.64 25.90 0.40
C PRO A 191 4.65 27.32 -0.17
N SER A 192 3.88 27.55 -1.24
CA SER A 192 3.78 28.82 -1.97
C SER A 192 3.84 30.04 -1.03
N THR A 193 4.82 30.90 -1.27
CA THR A 193 5.22 32.12 -0.54
C THR A 193 4.14 33.20 -0.34
N ASP A 194 2.87 32.92 -0.63
CA ASP A 194 1.79 33.90 -0.64
C ASP A 194 1.09 34.06 0.72
N ASP A 195 1.40 33.22 1.73
CA ASP A 195 0.88 33.41 3.09
C ASP A 195 1.93 33.06 4.18
N PRO A 196 2.58 34.08 4.79
CA PRO A 196 3.58 33.89 5.83
C PRO A 196 3.03 33.32 7.16
N TYR A 197 1.71 33.17 7.31
CA TYR A 197 1.07 32.50 8.45
C TYR A 197 0.78 31.02 8.20
N LEU A 198 1.00 30.54 6.97
CA LEU A 198 0.82 29.13 6.52
C LEU A 198 2.16 28.39 6.35
N ASN A 199 3.23 28.87 7.02
CA ASN A 199 4.55 28.23 7.09
C ASN A 199 4.57 26.92 7.93
N ALA A 200 3.45 26.21 8.01
CA ALA A 200 3.42 24.89 8.63
C ALA A 200 3.91 23.86 7.61
N SER A 201 4.95 23.11 7.98
CA SER A 201 5.38 21.93 7.20
C SER A 201 4.17 21.02 6.98
N LEU A 202 3.97 20.58 5.73
CA LEU A 202 2.89 19.65 5.40
C LEU A 202 3.04 18.38 6.26
N PRO A 203 1.94 17.84 6.82
CA PRO A 203 2.02 16.68 7.69
C PRO A 203 2.45 15.42 6.92
N PHE A 204 3.20 14.55 7.59
CA PHE A 204 3.57 13.22 7.13
C PHE A 204 3.51 12.22 8.29
N PHE A 205 3.31 10.94 7.98
CA PHE A 205 3.49 9.87 8.96
C PHE A 205 4.97 9.65 9.22
N ASP A 206 5.32 9.57 10.50
CA ASP A 206 6.68 9.28 10.91
C ASP A 206 7.13 7.86 10.54
N LEU A 207 8.42 7.59 10.73
CA LEU A 207 8.98 6.28 10.41
C LEU A 207 8.37 5.18 11.29
N GLU A 208 8.09 5.46 12.56
CA GLU A 208 7.51 4.46 13.47
C GLU A 208 6.13 3.99 13.00
N THR A 209 5.27 4.91 12.54
CA THR A 209 3.95 4.55 12.00
C THR A 209 4.07 3.67 10.76
N ARG A 210 5.00 3.97 9.86
CA ARG A 210 5.26 3.15 8.66
C ARG A 210 5.80 1.77 9.03
N LEU A 211 6.77 1.71 9.94
CA LEU A 211 7.34 0.45 10.41
C LEU A 211 6.31 -0.38 11.18
N ASP A 212 5.41 0.21 11.96
CA ASP A 212 4.35 -0.54 12.65
C ASP A 212 3.38 -1.19 11.67
N TYR A 213 3.03 -0.53 10.55
CA TYR A 213 2.30 -1.18 9.47
C TYR A 213 3.08 -2.38 8.91
N ILE A 214 4.35 -2.23 8.57
CA ILE A 214 5.15 -3.34 8.03
C ILE A 214 5.30 -4.48 9.05
N LYS A 215 5.61 -4.17 10.31
CA LYS A 215 5.75 -5.16 11.38
C LYS A 215 4.50 -6.03 11.48
N TYR A 216 3.33 -5.41 11.63
CA TYR A 216 2.14 -6.14 12.06
C TYR A 216 1.17 -6.46 10.91
N CYS A 217 1.00 -5.57 9.93
CA CYS A 217 0.10 -5.82 8.78
C CYS A 217 0.75 -6.62 7.65
N VAL A 218 2.08 -6.75 7.66
CA VAL A 218 2.85 -7.61 6.75
C VAL A 218 3.73 -8.54 7.61
N PRO A 219 3.15 -9.52 8.32
CA PRO A 219 3.90 -10.28 9.31
C PRO A 219 4.89 -11.26 8.67
N GLU A 220 5.94 -11.60 9.42
CA GLU A 220 7.02 -12.48 8.98
C GLU A 220 7.70 -13.15 10.19
N TRP A 221 8.05 -14.44 10.08
CA TRP A 221 8.61 -15.20 11.21
C TRP A 221 10.02 -14.72 11.66
N VAL A 222 10.74 -14.03 10.76
CA VAL A 222 12.05 -13.42 11.04
C VAL A 222 11.97 -12.04 11.69
N CYS A 223 10.82 -11.38 11.63
CA CYS A 223 10.63 -10.05 12.21
C CYS A 223 10.65 -10.15 13.74
N ARG A 224 11.70 -9.62 14.37
CA ARG A 224 11.95 -9.74 15.82
C ARG A 224 12.63 -8.47 16.33
N SER A 225 12.46 -8.19 17.61
CA SER A 225 13.17 -7.09 18.28
C SER A 225 14.68 -7.26 18.20
N TYR A 226 15.39 -6.14 18.03
CA TYR A 226 16.85 -6.03 18.11
C TYR A 226 17.19 -4.63 18.68
N PRO A 227 18.43 -4.37 19.16
CA PRO A 227 18.76 -3.08 19.75
C PRO A 227 18.39 -1.90 18.82
N GLY A 228 17.53 -1.00 19.32
CA GLY A 228 16.97 0.14 18.59
C GLY A 228 15.79 -0.16 17.65
N PHE A 229 15.18 -1.35 17.73
CA PHE A 229 13.97 -1.72 17.01
C PHE A 229 13.13 -2.73 17.81
N GLU A 230 11.91 -2.34 18.17
CA GLU A 230 11.01 -3.17 19.00
C GLU A 230 9.82 -3.74 18.21
N VAL A 231 9.55 -5.02 18.46
CA VAL A 231 8.37 -5.76 18.02
C VAL A 231 7.68 -6.33 19.25
N LEU A 232 6.40 -5.97 19.45
CA LEU A 232 5.60 -6.44 20.57
C LEU A 232 4.99 -7.82 20.26
N PRO A 233 4.85 -8.72 21.26
CA PRO A 233 4.27 -10.05 21.08
C PRO A 233 2.72 -10.01 21.02
N VAL A 234 2.17 -9.25 20.08
CA VAL A 234 0.74 -8.99 19.89
C VAL A 234 0.29 -9.32 18.46
N GLY A 235 -1.02 -9.47 18.26
CA GLY A 235 -1.62 -9.79 16.97
C GLY A 235 -0.93 -10.98 16.29
N PRO A 236 -0.27 -10.81 15.13
CA PRO A 236 0.42 -11.88 14.42
C PRO A 236 1.60 -12.48 15.21
N TYR A 237 2.23 -11.73 16.11
CA TYR A 237 3.38 -12.20 16.91
C TYR A 237 2.99 -12.70 18.30
N SER A 238 1.70 -12.79 18.60
CA SER A 238 1.23 -13.45 19.82
C SER A 238 1.61 -14.94 19.81
N GLU A 239 1.73 -15.55 21.00
CA GLU A 239 2.12 -16.96 21.14
C GLU A 239 1.22 -17.92 20.34
N GLN A 240 -0.05 -17.54 20.12
CA GLN A 240 -1.03 -18.37 19.41
C GLN A 240 -0.88 -18.33 17.88
N ASN A 241 -0.36 -17.24 17.33
CA ASN A 241 -0.36 -16.99 15.87
C ASN A 241 1.03 -17.12 15.24
N ARG A 242 2.09 -17.15 16.05
CA ARG A 242 3.48 -17.01 15.57
C ARG A 242 3.98 -18.18 14.72
N ASP A 243 3.44 -19.37 14.92
CA ASP A 243 3.97 -20.59 14.31
C ASP A 243 3.58 -20.78 12.82
N ASP A 244 2.57 -20.04 12.33
CA ASP A 244 2.04 -20.15 10.96
C ASP A 244 2.11 -18.82 10.19
N LEU A 245 3.16 -18.03 10.45
CA LEU A 245 3.32 -16.73 9.79
C LEU A 245 3.77 -16.90 8.32
N PRO A 246 3.18 -16.13 7.39
CA PRO A 246 3.64 -16.11 6.00
C PRO A 246 5.02 -15.46 5.88
N ALA A 247 5.72 -15.76 4.78
CA ALA A 247 7.01 -15.16 4.45
C ALA A 247 6.87 -13.81 3.69
N ASP A 248 5.95 -12.95 4.13
CA ASP A 248 5.53 -11.78 3.35
C ASP A 248 6.59 -10.69 3.28
N GLN A 249 7.29 -10.39 4.39
CA GLN A 249 8.36 -9.38 4.35
C GLN A 249 9.52 -9.84 3.49
N TYR A 250 9.91 -11.12 3.58
CA TYR A 250 10.96 -11.69 2.73
C TYR A 250 10.60 -11.59 1.24
N ALA A 251 9.36 -11.93 0.90
CA ALA A 251 8.86 -11.80 -0.47
C ALA A 251 8.80 -10.35 -0.94
N LEU A 252 8.21 -9.44 -0.16
CA LEU A 252 8.14 -8.02 -0.52
C LEU A 252 9.52 -7.41 -0.68
N ARG A 253 10.47 -7.73 0.21
CA ARG A 253 11.85 -7.26 0.08
C ARG A 253 12.47 -7.74 -1.22
N HIS A 254 12.28 -9.01 -1.60
CA HIS A 254 12.75 -9.53 -2.89
C HIS A 254 12.08 -8.78 -4.06
N ILE A 255 10.75 -8.71 -4.08
CA ILE A 255 9.98 -8.05 -5.14
C ILE A 255 10.45 -6.60 -5.32
N LEU A 256 10.50 -5.82 -4.25
CA LEU A 256 10.77 -4.38 -4.32
C LEU A 256 12.22 -4.03 -4.68
N THR A 257 13.15 -4.98 -4.58
CA THR A 257 14.58 -4.74 -4.85
C THR A 257 15.12 -5.47 -6.09
N CYS A 258 14.39 -6.46 -6.61
CA CYS A 258 14.85 -7.26 -7.75
C CYS A 258 14.95 -6.42 -9.03
N ARG A 259 15.84 -6.84 -9.94
CA ARG A 259 16.07 -6.19 -11.24
C ARG A 259 14.81 -6.12 -12.08
N ARG A 260 13.93 -7.12 -11.98
CA ARG A 260 12.68 -7.19 -12.76
C ARG A 260 11.71 -6.09 -12.35
N TRP A 261 11.58 -5.81 -11.05
CA TRP A 261 10.77 -4.71 -10.53
C TRP A 261 11.35 -3.35 -10.92
N ARG A 262 12.66 -3.18 -10.75
CA ARG A 262 13.35 -1.93 -11.13
C ARG A 262 13.23 -1.63 -12.63
N ARG A 263 13.42 -2.63 -13.50
CA ARG A 263 13.21 -2.48 -14.95
C ARG A 263 11.77 -2.11 -15.29
N MET A 264 10.80 -2.80 -14.70
CA MET A 264 9.37 -2.50 -14.93
C MET A 264 9.03 -1.05 -14.58
N TRP A 265 9.55 -0.55 -13.45
CA TRP A 265 9.36 0.84 -13.06
C TRP A 265 10.17 1.82 -13.90
N ALA A 266 11.35 1.45 -14.40
CA ALA A 266 12.10 2.27 -15.33
C ALA A 266 11.36 2.49 -16.65
N ASP A 267 10.75 1.43 -17.20
CA ASP A 267 9.89 1.54 -18.37
C ASP A 267 8.71 2.48 -18.10
N ALA A 268 8.09 2.37 -16.92
CA ALA A 268 7.00 3.24 -16.50
C ALA A 268 7.44 4.72 -16.34
N MET A 269 8.60 4.96 -15.73
CA MET A 269 9.17 6.30 -15.58
C MET A 269 9.50 6.93 -16.93
N ALA A 270 9.98 6.14 -17.89
CA ALA A 270 10.30 6.61 -19.24
C ALA A 270 9.07 7.07 -20.03
N ILE A 271 7.87 6.57 -19.73
CA ILE A 271 6.60 7.09 -20.28
C ILE A 271 6.34 8.53 -19.81
N VAL A 272 6.77 8.85 -18.59
CA VAL A 272 6.55 10.16 -17.95
C VAL A 272 7.57 11.19 -18.44
N GLY A 273 8.84 10.79 -18.57
CA GLY A 273 9.93 11.63 -19.08
C GLY A 273 11.30 10.95 -18.97
N PRO A 274 12.39 11.66 -19.32
CA PRO A 274 13.75 11.13 -19.22
C PRO A 274 14.09 10.70 -17.79
N LEU A 275 14.79 9.57 -17.66
CA LEU A 275 15.28 9.05 -16.39
C LEU A 275 16.38 9.95 -15.81
N PHE A 276 16.47 10.01 -14.49
CA PHE A 276 17.51 10.78 -13.78
C PHE A 276 18.90 10.13 -13.81
N ALA A 277 18.94 8.80 -14.00
CA ALA A 277 20.15 8.00 -14.16
C ALA A 277 19.79 6.74 -14.98
N GLU A 278 20.80 5.96 -15.38
CA GLU A 278 20.57 4.63 -15.96
C GLU A 278 19.79 3.76 -14.96
N TRP A 279 18.81 2.99 -15.44
CA TRP A 279 17.89 2.25 -14.55
C TRP A 279 18.60 1.17 -13.70
N ASP A 280 19.69 0.63 -14.21
CA ASP A 280 20.55 -0.36 -13.57
C ASP A 280 21.72 0.28 -12.80
N ALA A 281 21.78 1.62 -12.74
CA ALA A 281 22.68 2.33 -11.85
C ALA A 281 22.26 2.21 -10.39
N GLU A 282 20.96 2.01 -10.14
CA GLU A 282 20.49 1.59 -8.82
C GLU A 282 21.06 0.21 -8.47
N LYS A 283 21.36 0.01 -7.20
CA LYS A 283 21.92 -1.25 -6.73
C LYS A 283 20.97 -2.01 -5.85
N GLY A 284 21.00 -3.32 -5.99
CA GLY A 284 20.47 -4.21 -4.98
C GLY A 284 21.36 -4.18 -3.73
N PRO A 285 20.85 -4.66 -2.58
CA PRO A 285 21.61 -4.70 -1.32
C PRO A 285 22.90 -5.53 -1.35
N TRP A 286 23.15 -6.28 -2.43
CA TRP A 286 24.28 -7.20 -2.60
C TRP A 286 25.21 -6.82 -3.76
N ASP A 287 24.92 -5.74 -4.48
CA ASP A 287 25.79 -5.27 -5.55
C ASP A 287 26.98 -4.50 -4.96
N GLU A 288 28.20 -4.76 -5.45
CA GLU A 288 29.42 -4.11 -4.95
C GLU A 288 29.42 -2.59 -5.21
N ASP A 289 30.18 -1.85 -4.39
CA ASP A 289 30.41 -0.43 -4.62
C ASP A 289 31.33 -0.19 -5.82
N PRO A 290 30.89 0.54 -6.86
CA PRO A 290 31.75 0.86 -7.97
C PRO A 290 32.85 1.79 -7.46
N PRO A 291 34.06 1.68 -8.04
CA PRO A 291 35.11 2.63 -7.76
C PRO A 291 34.64 4.03 -8.20
N GLY A 292 34.47 4.96 -7.25
CA GLY A 292 34.07 6.35 -7.53
C GLY A 292 32.83 6.87 -6.79
N GLY A 293 32.13 6.05 -6.00
CA GLY A 293 30.96 6.47 -5.21
C GLY A 293 29.63 6.33 -5.96
N GLU A 294 28.55 6.86 -5.36
CA GLU A 294 27.21 6.80 -5.96
C GLU A 294 27.12 7.69 -7.20
N LYS A 295 26.59 7.15 -8.31
CA LYS A 295 26.39 7.92 -9.55
C LYS A 295 25.37 9.04 -9.28
N GLU A 296 25.66 10.23 -9.81
CA GLU A 296 24.72 11.36 -9.77
C GLU A 296 23.35 10.97 -10.32
N GLY A 297 22.27 11.43 -9.67
CA GLY A 297 20.90 11.18 -10.11
C GLY A 297 20.30 9.83 -9.68
N VAL A 298 21.08 8.88 -9.15
CA VAL A 298 20.57 7.57 -8.69
C VAL A 298 19.55 7.73 -7.55
N TRP A 299 19.82 8.60 -6.58
CA TRP A 299 18.87 8.87 -5.50
C TRP A 299 17.57 9.52 -6.02
N LYS A 300 17.63 10.37 -7.06
CA LYS A 300 16.45 10.97 -7.70
C LYS A 300 15.63 9.91 -8.45
N LEU A 301 16.32 8.99 -9.15
CA LEU A 301 15.70 7.86 -9.82
C LEU A 301 14.93 6.98 -8.82
N LYS A 302 15.59 6.62 -7.71
CA LYS A 302 14.97 5.86 -6.62
C LYS A 302 13.76 6.59 -6.03
N LEU A 303 13.94 7.86 -5.64
CA LEU A 303 12.86 8.68 -5.07
C LEU A 303 11.67 8.79 -6.03
N PHE A 304 11.93 8.90 -7.34
CA PHE A 304 10.86 8.97 -8.33
C PHE A 304 10.09 7.66 -8.44
N ARG A 305 10.77 6.51 -8.45
CA ARG A 305 10.08 5.22 -8.37
C ARG A 305 9.24 5.14 -7.10
N ASP A 306 9.81 5.47 -5.94
CA ASP A 306 9.13 5.34 -4.65
C ASP A 306 7.91 6.29 -4.59
N ALA A 307 8.00 7.49 -5.15
CA ALA A 307 6.88 8.43 -5.26
C ALA A 307 5.76 7.90 -6.17
N LEU A 308 6.09 7.28 -7.31
CA LEU A 308 5.09 6.69 -8.20
C LEU A 308 4.45 5.43 -7.62
N GLN A 309 5.24 4.56 -6.98
CA GLN A 309 4.75 3.34 -6.33
C GLN A 309 3.81 3.66 -5.17
N THR A 310 4.06 4.75 -4.46
CA THR A 310 3.24 5.18 -3.33
C THR A 310 2.00 5.98 -3.74
N MET A 311 1.72 6.16 -5.04
CA MET A 311 0.42 6.67 -5.52
C MET A 311 -0.73 5.66 -5.33
N GLY A 312 -0.46 4.47 -4.78
CA GLY A 312 -1.49 3.46 -4.50
C GLY A 312 -2.03 2.81 -5.78
N LEU A 313 -3.33 2.53 -5.80
CA LEU A 313 -3.98 1.81 -6.90
C LEU A 313 -3.86 2.57 -8.23
N GLU A 314 -3.91 3.90 -8.18
CA GLU A 314 -3.78 4.74 -9.38
C GLU A 314 -2.37 4.71 -9.97
N GLY A 315 -1.33 4.70 -9.13
CA GLY A 315 0.06 4.62 -9.57
C GLY A 315 0.36 3.33 -10.34
N MET A 316 -0.26 2.23 -9.92
CA MET A 316 -0.05 0.92 -10.55
C MET A 316 -0.51 0.86 -12.00
N GLN A 317 -1.37 1.78 -12.46
CA GLN A 317 -1.72 1.91 -13.88
C GLN A 317 -0.48 2.05 -14.76
N LEU A 318 0.57 2.74 -14.28
CA LEU A 318 1.80 2.99 -15.04
C LEU A 318 2.55 1.70 -15.40
N VAL A 319 2.40 0.64 -14.61
CA VAL A 319 3.10 -0.63 -14.79
C VAL A 319 2.19 -1.75 -15.29
N THR A 320 0.86 -1.57 -15.23
CA THR A 320 -0.13 -2.59 -15.63
C THR A 320 -0.89 -2.27 -16.91
N LEU A 321 -1.08 -0.99 -17.25
CA LEU A 321 -1.86 -0.58 -18.41
C LEU A 321 -0.95 -0.16 -19.58
N PRO A 322 -1.40 -0.34 -20.82
CA PRO A 322 -0.77 0.30 -21.96
C PRO A 322 -0.96 1.82 -21.88
N VAL A 323 0.00 2.58 -22.43
CA VAL A 323 0.11 4.05 -22.29
C VAL A 323 -1.21 4.76 -22.63
N GLU A 324 -1.91 4.28 -23.65
CA GLU A 324 -3.14 4.89 -24.18
C GLU A 324 -4.34 4.72 -23.22
N LYS A 325 -4.27 3.80 -22.26
CA LYS A 325 -5.31 3.52 -21.27
C LYS A 325 -4.99 4.09 -19.89
N ILE A 326 -3.80 4.65 -19.69
CA ILE A 326 -3.45 5.30 -18.43
C ILE A 326 -4.26 6.58 -18.30
N SER A 327 -4.85 6.81 -17.13
CA SER A 327 -5.57 8.04 -16.85
C SER A 327 -4.68 9.28 -17.10
N PRO A 328 -5.15 10.29 -17.86
CA PRO A 328 -4.42 11.54 -18.08
C PRO A 328 -3.99 12.22 -16.77
N GLU A 329 -4.79 12.06 -15.72
CA GLU A 329 -4.58 12.69 -14.43
C GLU A 329 -3.46 12.01 -13.65
N VAL A 330 -3.30 10.69 -13.82
CA VAL A 330 -2.15 9.93 -13.29
C VAL A 330 -0.88 10.39 -13.99
N LEU A 331 -0.87 10.51 -15.32
CA LEU A 331 0.29 11.00 -16.07
C LEU A 331 0.65 12.44 -15.69
N LYS A 332 -0.34 13.32 -15.55
CA LYS A 332 -0.14 14.71 -15.11
C LYS A 332 0.48 14.77 -13.71
N ARG A 333 -0.02 13.97 -12.76
CA ARG A 333 0.54 13.89 -11.41
C ARG A 333 1.97 13.33 -11.41
N ALA A 334 2.24 12.30 -12.20
CA ALA A 334 3.57 11.72 -12.34
C ALA A 334 4.58 12.73 -12.92
N ARG A 335 4.19 13.50 -13.95
CA ARG A 335 5.03 14.58 -14.53
C ARG A 335 5.36 15.65 -13.49
N ARG A 336 4.34 16.08 -12.74
CA ARG A 336 4.52 17.06 -11.65
C ARG A 336 5.50 16.55 -10.59
N MET A 337 5.38 15.29 -10.16
CA MET A 337 6.32 14.68 -9.21
C MET A 337 7.74 14.65 -9.78
N ARG A 338 7.90 14.31 -11.07
CA ARG A 338 9.20 14.33 -11.73
C ARG A 338 9.83 15.73 -11.70
N GLU A 339 9.08 16.77 -12.08
CA GLU A 339 9.53 18.17 -12.05
C GLU A 339 9.93 18.60 -10.62
N GLN A 340 9.15 18.19 -9.62
CA GLN A 340 9.45 18.47 -8.22
C GLN A 340 10.76 17.81 -7.76
N ILE A 341 10.97 16.54 -8.12
CA ILE A 341 12.20 15.80 -7.78
C ILE A 341 13.41 16.36 -8.53
N GLU A 342 13.23 16.78 -9.77
CA GLU A 342 14.29 17.42 -10.56
C GLU A 342 14.79 18.69 -9.88
N ALA A 343 13.88 19.49 -9.31
CA ALA A 343 14.17 20.71 -8.58
C ALA A 343 14.81 20.51 -7.19
N LEU A 344 14.83 19.27 -6.65
CA LEU A 344 15.50 19.01 -5.37
C LEU A 344 17.02 19.05 -5.53
N GLU A 345 17.68 19.78 -4.63
CA GLU A 345 19.15 19.88 -4.58
C GLU A 345 19.77 18.71 -3.81
N GLU A 346 19.08 18.20 -2.80
CA GLU A 346 19.56 17.15 -1.89
C GLU A 346 18.50 16.05 -1.69
N PRO A 347 18.92 14.80 -1.36
CA PRO A 347 17.98 13.74 -1.02
C PRO A 347 17.19 14.07 0.25
N PRO A 348 15.97 13.50 0.40
CA PRO A 348 15.24 13.61 1.66
C PRO A 348 16.09 13.14 2.85
N ALA A 349 15.94 13.82 3.98
CA ALA A 349 16.61 13.42 5.22
C ALA A 349 16.34 11.94 5.53
N SER A 350 17.21 11.33 6.34
CA SER A 350 17.11 9.93 6.72
C SER A 350 17.23 9.73 8.23
N TYR A 351 16.69 8.62 8.71
CA TYR A 351 16.89 8.08 10.05
C TYR A 351 17.96 6.99 10.01
N ILE A 352 18.59 6.73 11.16
CA ILE A 352 19.41 5.53 11.36
C ILE A 352 18.59 4.62 12.27
N VAL A 353 18.27 3.41 11.80
CA VAL A 353 17.47 2.44 12.57
C VAL A 353 18.34 1.31 13.07
N GLY A 354 18.23 1.09 14.38
CA GLY A 354 18.89 0.03 15.12
C GLY A 354 20.40 0.16 15.25
N ASP A 355 20.97 -0.50 16.25
CA ASP A 355 22.40 -0.42 16.53
C ASP A 355 23.22 -1.44 15.73
N ARG A 356 22.57 -2.54 15.30
CA ARG A 356 23.21 -3.66 14.58
C ARG A 356 23.41 -3.36 13.10
N LEU A 357 22.32 -3.04 12.40
CA LEU A 357 22.36 -2.74 10.96
C LEU A 357 22.69 -1.28 10.68
N LYS A 358 22.38 -0.37 11.61
CA LYS A 358 22.46 1.08 11.41
C LYS A 358 21.89 1.47 10.05
N ALA A 359 20.73 0.90 9.72
CA ALA A 359 20.16 1.05 8.40
C ALA A 359 19.73 2.50 8.19
N THR A 360 20.22 3.13 7.13
CA THR A 360 19.76 4.45 6.70
C THR A 360 18.38 4.29 6.07
N VAL A 361 17.36 4.94 6.64
CA VAL A 361 15.97 4.87 6.16
C VAL A 361 15.48 6.26 5.85
N SER A 362 14.99 6.48 4.63
CA SER A 362 14.49 7.80 4.24
C SER A 362 13.33 8.24 5.14
N LYS A 363 13.26 9.54 5.44
CA LYS A 363 12.05 10.14 6.05
C LYS A 363 10.86 10.07 5.11
N ALA A 364 11.10 10.14 3.80
CA ALA A 364 10.08 9.95 2.79
C ALA A 364 9.66 8.46 2.72
N PRO A 365 8.41 8.15 2.31
CA PRO A 365 7.96 6.78 2.11
C PRO A 365 8.88 5.97 1.18
N ASP A 366 9.50 4.92 1.73
CA ASP A 366 10.46 4.05 1.04
C ASP A 366 10.12 2.58 1.32
N PRO A 367 9.15 2.01 0.59
CA PRO A 367 8.60 0.69 0.91
C PRO A 367 9.67 -0.41 0.90
N ALA A 368 10.68 -0.32 0.03
CA ALA A 368 11.75 -1.31 -0.04
C ALA A 368 12.60 -1.29 1.25
N GLN A 369 12.98 -0.10 1.69
CA GLN A 369 13.84 0.07 2.87
C GLN A 369 13.08 -0.16 4.18
N ASP A 370 11.82 0.24 4.26
CA ASP A 370 10.97 -0.02 5.43
C ASP A 370 10.79 -1.52 5.69
N VAL A 371 10.59 -2.31 4.63
CA VAL A 371 10.57 -3.78 4.72
C VAL A 371 11.94 -4.34 5.12
N TYR A 372 13.01 -3.84 4.51
CA TYR A 372 14.36 -4.31 4.77
C TYR A 372 14.76 -4.21 6.26
N VAL A 373 14.37 -3.11 6.91
CA VAL A 373 14.67 -2.85 8.33
C VAL A 373 13.95 -3.83 9.26
N CYS A 374 12.73 -4.25 8.92
CA CYS A 374 11.99 -5.24 9.71
C CYS A 374 12.61 -6.64 9.61
N MET A 375 13.32 -6.92 8.51
CA MET A 375 14.03 -8.17 8.27
C MET A 375 15.45 -8.22 8.82
N ALA A 376 15.90 -7.16 9.49
CA ALA A 376 17.22 -7.04 10.07
C ALA A 376 17.78 -8.30 10.78
N PRO A 377 17.00 -9.02 11.62
CA PRO A 377 17.48 -10.23 12.30
C PRO A 377 17.82 -11.40 11.37
N TYR A 378 17.28 -11.43 10.15
CA TYR A 378 17.58 -12.47 9.17
C TYR A 378 19.01 -12.37 8.64
N TRP A 379 19.53 -11.14 8.54
CA TRP A 379 20.89 -10.88 8.12
C TRP A 379 21.81 -11.17 9.31
N ARG A 380 22.37 -12.38 9.34
CA ARG A 380 23.51 -12.67 10.22
C ARG A 380 24.63 -11.71 9.84
N SER A 381 24.76 -10.59 10.54
CA SER A 381 26.08 -9.98 10.66
C SER A 381 26.93 -11.04 11.37
N ALA A 382 27.98 -11.49 10.69
CA ALA A 382 29.01 -12.35 11.25
C ALA A 382 29.37 -11.84 12.66
N GLU A 383 29.04 -12.62 13.68
CA GLU A 383 29.77 -12.55 14.93
C GLU A 383 31.13 -13.21 14.65
N THR A 384 32.09 -12.39 14.27
CA THR A 384 33.51 -12.57 14.52
C THR A 384 34.06 -11.27 15.04
#